data_AF-A0A524Q3H1-F1
#
_entry.id   AF-A0A524Q3H1-F1
#
_cell.length_a   1.000
_cell.length_b   1.000
_cell.length_c   1.000
_cell.angle_alpha   90.00
_cell.angle_beta   90.00
_cell.angle_gamma   90.00
#
_symmetry.space_group_name_H-M   'P 1'
#
loop_
_entity.id
_entity.type
_entity.pdbx_description
1 polymer ?
#
loop_
_entity_poly.entity_id
_entity_poly.type
_entity_poly.pdbx_seq_one_letter_code
_entity_poly.pdbx_strand_id
1 'polypeptide(L)'
;MAIAGLRGTGDWGTDERPKNFREMILWLNPNGSAPLTALMSKMATATTNDPEFAWWEETLSIVRLQANDATPIDDTVTTITINNGLNGSTAQDLKAGDLLLVETTEDTGYTAEILQVASVTSATVFEAVRGAANTTAAAIPDDTWLTKIGSAYEEGSAKPTATTRNPTKFLNYTQIFKDLYSITGTARATHARTGDPVKNDKKRKVFDHSTGIEQAALFGKAYEDTGTGGKPLRYAGGLMNFLATAVRVDVATAMVGATGINDLMDVLVDVFDYSGSGMTGGDERIGLCGNGALNAINKAAQAAGTVQFGEVIRVYGMN
;
A
#
# COMPACT_ATOMS: atom_id res chain seq x y z
N MET A 1 -0.18 76.28 -4.28
CA MET A 1 -0.50 77.29 -3.23
C MET A 1 0.33 76.94 -2.00
N ALA A 2 1.06 77.90 -1.44
CA ALA A 2 1.76 77.71 -0.17
C ALA A 2 0.77 77.86 1.00
N ILE A 3 0.87 76.99 2.00
CA ILE A 3 0.02 76.98 3.21
C ILE A 3 0.94 77.19 4.42
N ALA A 4 0.57 78.10 5.32
CA ALA A 4 1.31 78.44 6.54
C ALA A 4 0.79 77.64 7.75
N GLY A 5 1.69 76.92 8.45
CA GLY A 5 1.38 76.08 9.62
C GLY A 5 2.07 74.70 9.57
N LEU A 6 2.24 74.03 10.72
CA LEU A 6 2.89 72.71 10.81
C LEU A 6 2.03 71.66 10.08
N ARG A 7 2.52 71.12 8.95
CA ARG A 7 1.84 70.08 8.17
C ARG A 7 1.54 68.84 9.02
N GLY A 8 0.25 68.58 9.25
CA GLY A 8 -0.27 67.41 9.95
C GLY A 8 -0.59 66.25 9.02
N THR A 9 -0.83 65.08 9.59
CA THR A 9 -1.04 63.81 8.88
C THR A 9 -2.34 63.72 8.08
N GLY A 10 -3.21 64.75 8.18
CA GLY A 10 -4.49 64.86 7.49
C GLY A 10 -4.52 65.82 6.31
N ASP A 11 -3.46 66.59 6.04
CA ASP A 11 -3.42 67.61 4.98
C ASP A 11 -2.69 67.14 3.70
N TRP A 12 -2.48 65.83 3.55
CA TRP A 12 -1.72 65.24 2.45
C TRP A 12 -2.68 64.78 1.34
N GLY A 13 -2.28 64.93 0.08
CA GLY A 13 -3.07 64.46 -1.06
C GLY A 13 -3.34 62.95 -0.97
N THR A 14 -4.43 62.48 -1.59
CA THR A 14 -4.77 61.05 -1.63
C THR A 14 -3.54 60.25 -2.09
N ASP A 15 -3.02 59.41 -1.18
CA ASP A 15 -1.82 58.56 -1.32
C ASP A 15 -0.42 59.18 -1.14
N GLU A 16 -0.28 60.35 -0.51
CA GLU A 16 1.04 60.92 -0.16
C GLU A 16 1.72 60.28 1.09
N ARG A 17 1.04 59.35 1.81
CA ARG A 17 1.64 58.57 2.92
C ARG A 17 2.05 57.17 2.46
N PRO A 18 3.30 56.73 2.70
CA PRO A 18 3.65 55.31 2.61
C PRO A 18 2.84 54.54 3.66
N LYS A 19 1.76 53.90 3.22
CA LYS A 19 0.95 53.01 4.05
C LYS A 19 1.76 51.74 4.29
N ASN A 20 2.02 51.39 5.55
CA ASN A 20 2.71 50.15 5.91
C ASN A 20 1.83 48.96 5.52
N PHE A 21 2.21 48.26 4.46
CA PHE A 21 1.67 46.94 4.13
C PHE A 21 2.50 45.89 4.86
N ARG A 22 1.88 44.77 5.27
CA ARG A 22 2.60 43.63 5.86
C ARG A 22 3.55 43.07 4.79
N GLU A 23 4.85 43.32 4.94
CA GLU A 23 5.92 43.07 3.95
C GLU A 23 6.22 41.58 3.67
N MET A 24 5.36 40.66 4.12
CA MET A 24 5.57 39.23 3.96
C MET A 24 4.35 38.59 3.30
N ILE A 25 4.58 37.87 2.19
CA ILE A 25 3.60 36.91 1.68
C ILE A 25 3.31 35.92 2.80
N LEU A 26 2.08 35.93 3.31
CA LEU A 26 1.57 34.85 4.14
C LEU A 26 1.41 33.63 3.23
N TRP A 27 2.34 32.69 3.36
CA TRP A 27 2.32 31.45 2.61
C TRP A 27 1.23 30.56 3.21
N LEU A 28 0.10 30.48 2.51
CA LEU A 28 -0.91 29.47 2.78
C LEU A 28 -0.45 28.19 2.10
N ASN A 29 0.35 27.38 2.81
CA ASN A 29 0.68 26.05 2.34
C ASN A 29 -0.63 25.23 2.34
N PRO A 30 -1.02 24.58 1.24
CA PRO A 30 -2.03 23.54 1.32
C PRO A 30 -1.48 22.48 2.28
N ASN A 31 -2.22 22.22 3.35
CA ASN A 31 -1.86 21.23 4.36
C ASN A 31 -1.57 19.89 3.65
N GLY A 32 -0.34 19.38 3.76
CA GLY A 32 0.00 18.01 3.32
C GLY A 32 0.16 17.76 1.80
N SER A 33 0.85 18.62 1.03
CA SER A 33 1.11 18.32 -0.40
C SER A 33 2.18 17.25 -0.66
N ALA A 34 3.01 16.89 0.33
CA ALA A 34 4.04 15.84 0.20
C ALA A 34 4.30 15.05 1.51
N PRO A 35 3.27 14.44 2.12
CA PRO A 35 3.40 13.72 3.39
C PRO A 35 4.28 12.48 3.27
N LEU A 36 4.24 11.74 2.16
CA LEU A 36 5.07 10.55 1.97
C LEU A 36 6.54 10.93 1.80
N THR A 37 6.84 12.00 1.06
CA THR A 37 8.21 12.52 0.91
C THR A 37 8.77 12.99 2.24
N ALA A 38 7.95 13.62 3.09
CA ALA A 38 8.35 13.99 4.44
C ALA A 38 8.64 12.75 5.31
N LEU A 39 7.81 11.70 5.22
CA LEU A 39 8.04 10.44 5.94
C LEU A 39 9.30 9.71 5.44
N MET A 40 9.47 9.60 4.12
CA MET A 40 10.64 8.99 3.48
C MET A 40 11.95 9.69 3.89
N SER A 41 11.92 10.99 4.18
CA SER A 41 13.10 11.72 4.67
C SER A 41 13.60 11.23 6.05
N LYS A 42 12.77 10.50 6.80
CA LYS A 42 13.09 9.93 8.11
C LYS A 42 13.36 8.42 8.05
N MET A 43 13.12 7.79 6.91
CA MET A 43 13.38 6.37 6.72
C MET A 43 14.87 6.12 6.47
N ALA A 44 15.37 4.94 6.83
CA ALA A 44 16.72 4.52 6.48
C ALA A 44 16.87 4.47 4.95
N THR A 45 17.95 5.05 4.44
CA THR A 45 18.23 5.10 3.00
C THR A 45 19.40 4.19 2.65
N ALA A 46 19.33 3.55 1.50
CA ALA A 46 20.42 2.78 0.92
C ALA A 46 20.77 3.36 -0.45
N THR A 47 22.06 3.51 -0.75
CA THR A 47 22.51 4.00 -2.05
C THR A 47 22.50 2.86 -3.06
N THR A 48 21.81 3.05 -4.19
CA THR A 48 21.91 2.13 -5.33
C THR A 48 23.11 2.49 -6.22
N ASN A 49 23.75 1.48 -6.79
CA ASN A 49 24.86 1.62 -7.74
C ASN A 49 24.42 1.49 -9.21
N ASP A 50 23.17 1.10 -9.46
CA ASP A 50 22.59 0.90 -10.78
C ASP A 50 21.28 1.71 -10.92
N PRO A 51 21.00 2.32 -12.09
CA PRO A 51 19.72 2.97 -12.37
C PRO A 51 18.51 2.01 -12.35
N GLU A 52 18.70 0.70 -12.53
CA GLU A 52 17.71 -0.34 -12.24
C GLU A 52 18.06 -1.02 -10.91
N PHE A 53 17.13 -1.02 -9.96
CA PHE A 53 17.31 -1.77 -8.73
C PHE A 53 16.22 -2.82 -8.59
N ALA A 54 16.61 -3.95 -8.01
CA ALA A 54 15.73 -5.09 -7.80
C ALA A 54 15.81 -5.57 -6.36
N TRP A 55 14.70 -6.11 -5.89
CA TRP A 55 14.62 -6.79 -4.61
C TRP A 55 13.85 -8.09 -4.77
N TRP A 56 14.03 -8.98 -3.80
CA TRP A 56 13.39 -10.28 -3.77
C TRP A 56 12.44 -10.31 -2.58
N GLU A 57 11.21 -10.73 -2.81
CA GLU A 57 10.23 -10.95 -1.75
C GLU A 57 9.86 -12.42 -1.72
N GLU A 58 9.75 -12.96 -0.51
CA GLU A 58 9.25 -14.31 -0.25
C GLU A 58 8.16 -14.21 0.81
N THR A 59 6.98 -14.70 0.50
CA THR A 59 5.84 -14.71 1.42
C THR A 59 5.81 -16.02 2.20
N LEU A 60 5.92 -15.91 3.52
CA LEU A 60 5.74 -17.02 4.45
C LEU A 60 4.28 -17.06 4.88
N SER A 61 3.46 -17.78 4.13
CA SER A 61 2.05 -18.05 4.47
C SER A 61 1.84 -19.49 4.93
N ILE A 62 0.83 -19.68 5.77
CA ILE A 62 0.28 -21.01 6.08
C ILE A 62 -0.23 -21.61 4.76
N VAL A 63 0.11 -22.86 4.50
CA VAL A 63 -0.37 -23.56 3.30
C VAL A 63 -1.87 -23.83 3.46
N ARG A 64 -2.67 -23.12 2.67
CA ARG A 64 -4.10 -23.36 2.50
C ARG A 64 -4.37 -23.59 1.01
N LEU A 65 -5.02 -24.70 0.69
CA LEU A 65 -5.35 -25.07 -0.68
C LEU A 65 -6.87 -25.06 -0.82
N GLN A 66 -7.37 -24.74 -2.01
CA GLN A 66 -8.80 -24.78 -2.28
C GLN A 66 -9.10 -25.93 -3.22
N ALA A 67 -10.04 -26.81 -2.87
CA ALA A 67 -10.52 -27.86 -3.76
C ALA A 67 -11.15 -27.23 -5.01
N ASN A 68 -10.94 -27.85 -6.17
CA ASN A 68 -11.44 -27.39 -7.45
C ASN A 68 -12.07 -28.56 -8.19
N ASP A 69 -13.40 -28.61 -8.22
CA ASP A 69 -14.14 -29.59 -8.99
C ASP A 69 -15.55 -29.09 -9.33
N ALA A 70 -16.07 -29.41 -10.51
CA ALA A 70 -17.40 -28.95 -10.92
C ALA A 70 -18.54 -29.56 -10.06
N THR A 71 -18.24 -30.64 -9.36
CA THR A 71 -19.13 -31.34 -8.42
C THR A 71 -18.36 -31.66 -7.14
N PRO A 72 -19.03 -31.85 -5.98
CA PRO A 72 -18.35 -32.27 -4.76
C PRO A 72 -17.50 -33.51 -4.99
N ILE A 73 -16.29 -33.51 -4.45
CA ILE A 73 -15.39 -34.65 -4.50
C ILE A 73 -15.95 -35.72 -3.55
N ASP A 74 -16.40 -36.84 -4.11
CA ASP A 74 -17.02 -37.94 -3.36
C ASP A 74 -16.06 -38.52 -2.30
N ASP A 75 -16.63 -39.15 -1.27
CA ASP A 75 -15.92 -39.74 -0.12
C ASP A 75 -14.95 -40.89 -0.48
N THR A 76 -15.09 -41.47 -1.67
CA THR A 76 -14.21 -42.54 -2.19
C THR A 76 -13.10 -42.04 -3.10
N VAL A 77 -13.14 -40.77 -3.53
CA VAL A 77 -12.14 -40.21 -4.44
C VAL A 77 -10.89 -39.81 -3.66
N THR A 78 -9.75 -40.34 -4.09
CA THR A 78 -8.44 -40.13 -3.46
C THR A 78 -7.56 -39.14 -4.23
N THR A 79 -7.90 -38.81 -5.47
CA THR A 79 -7.18 -37.80 -6.27
C THR A 79 -7.87 -36.46 -6.10
N ILE A 80 -7.19 -35.50 -5.48
CA ILE A 80 -7.75 -34.17 -5.21
C ILE A 80 -7.13 -33.16 -6.17
N THR A 81 -7.99 -32.49 -6.92
CA THR A 81 -7.65 -31.33 -7.75
C THR A 81 -7.85 -30.06 -6.93
N ILE A 82 -6.88 -29.15 -6.99
CA ILE A 82 -6.93 -27.86 -6.32
C ILE A 82 -6.94 -26.71 -7.32
N ASN A 83 -7.46 -25.57 -6.90
CA ASN A 83 -7.30 -24.32 -7.64
C ASN A 83 -5.83 -23.91 -7.64
N ASN A 84 -5.33 -23.53 -8.82
CA ASN A 84 -3.92 -23.20 -8.97
C ASN A 84 -3.60 -21.83 -8.36
N GLY A 85 -2.73 -21.79 -7.34
CA GLY A 85 -2.08 -20.57 -6.88
C GLY A 85 -2.97 -19.56 -6.16
N LEU A 86 -4.18 -19.95 -5.72
CA LEU A 86 -4.97 -19.11 -4.82
C LEU A 86 -4.19 -18.94 -3.50
N ASN A 87 -4.04 -17.69 -3.06
CA ASN A 87 -3.28 -17.32 -1.85
C ASN A 87 -1.79 -17.74 -1.85
N GLY A 88 -1.19 -17.87 -3.05
CA GLY A 88 0.23 -18.18 -3.21
C GLY A 88 0.65 -19.60 -2.78
N SER A 89 -0.31 -20.50 -2.55
CA SER A 89 -0.07 -21.90 -2.19
C SER A 89 -0.40 -22.82 -3.37
N THR A 90 0.38 -23.88 -3.54
CA THR A 90 0.20 -24.91 -4.57
C THR A 90 0.32 -26.30 -3.95
N ALA A 91 -0.11 -27.34 -4.67
CA ALA A 91 0.06 -28.71 -4.18
C ALA A 91 1.54 -29.10 -4.00
N GLN A 92 2.47 -28.40 -4.65
CA GLN A 92 3.93 -28.60 -4.48
C GLN A 92 4.47 -28.09 -3.15
N ASP A 93 3.69 -27.28 -2.41
CA ASP A 93 4.01 -26.92 -1.02
C ASP A 93 3.75 -28.07 -0.03
N LEU A 94 3.15 -29.16 -0.50
CA LEU A 94 2.89 -30.36 0.26
C LEU A 94 3.99 -31.42 0.04
N LYS A 95 4.15 -32.27 1.05
CA LYS A 95 4.94 -33.49 0.97
C LYS A 95 4.09 -34.68 1.43
N ALA A 96 4.48 -35.87 0.99
CA ALA A 96 3.87 -37.11 1.48
C ALA A 96 3.95 -37.17 3.01
N GLY A 97 2.84 -37.52 3.66
CA GLY A 97 2.66 -37.52 5.11
C GLY A 97 2.16 -36.21 5.72
N ASP A 98 2.01 -35.14 4.94
CA ASP A 98 1.32 -33.93 5.42
C ASP A 98 -0.16 -34.21 5.73
N LEU A 99 -0.69 -33.53 6.74
CA LEU A 99 -2.09 -33.59 7.13
C LEU A 99 -2.80 -32.29 6.76
N LEU A 100 -3.95 -32.42 6.10
CA LEU A 100 -4.82 -31.31 5.72
C LEU A 100 -6.15 -31.45 6.44
N LEU A 101 -6.59 -30.37 7.10
CA LEU A 101 -7.92 -30.25 7.67
C LEU A 101 -8.87 -29.69 6.60
N VAL A 102 -9.97 -30.39 6.34
CA VAL A 102 -11.06 -29.87 5.52
C VAL A 102 -11.83 -28.84 6.34
N GLU A 103 -11.87 -27.60 5.89
CA GLU A 103 -12.57 -26.54 6.61
C GLU A 103 -14.08 -26.66 6.42
N THR A 104 -14.76 -26.93 7.53
CA THR A 104 -16.22 -26.95 7.60
C THR A 104 -16.66 -26.00 8.71
N THR A 105 -17.97 -25.75 8.81
CA THR A 105 -18.52 -25.05 9.98
C THR A 105 -18.08 -25.75 11.26
N GLU A 106 -17.45 -25.00 12.17
CA GLU A 106 -16.99 -25.55 13.45
C GLU A 106 -18.18 -26.02 14.28
N ASP A 107 -18.10 -27.25 14.75
CA ASP A 107 -19.02 -27.82 15.75
C ASP A 107 -18.20 -28.34 16.92
N THR A 108 -18.82 -28.34 18.10
CA THR A 108 -18.31 -28.88 19.37
C THR A 108 -17.76 -30.31 19.27
N GLY A 109 -18.17 -31.06 18.24
CA GLY A 109 -17.72 -32.43 17.98
C GLY A 109 -16.40 -32.59 17.22
N TYR A 110 -15.78 -31.50 16.71
CA TYR A 110 -14.55 -31.56 15.90
C TYR A 110 -14.63 -32.62 14.78
N THR A 111 -15.71 -32.54 13.99
CA THR A 111 -16.08 -33.56 12.99
C THR A 111 -15.44 -33.36 11.62
N ALA A 112 -14.60 -32.33 11.47
CA ALA A 112 -13.92 -32.02 10.23
C ALA A 112 -13.03 -33.19 9.76
N GLU A 113 -13.09 -33.49 8.47
CA GLU A 113 -12.26 -34.53 7.87
C GLU A 113 -10.79 -34.11 7.87
N ILE A 114 -9.90 -35.05 8.18
CA ILE A 114 -8.45 -34.90 8.01
C ILE A 114 -8.01 -35.80 6.87
N LEU A 115 -7.34 -35.20 5.88
CA LEU A 115 -6.73 -35.88 4.74
C LEU A 115 -5.24 -36.05 5.03
N GLN A 116 -4.67 -37.21 4.70
CA GLN A 116 -3.22 -37.39 4.68
C GLN A 116 -2.72 -37.41 3.24
N VAL A 117 -1.73 -36.58 2.90
CA VAL A 117 -1.15 -36.55 1.56
C VAL A 117 -0.34 -37.82 1.33
N ALA A 118 -0.70 -38.60 0.32
CA ALA A 118 0.02 -39.80 -0.09
C ALA A 118 1.15 -39.46 -1.05
N SER A 119 0.86 -38.66 -2.08
CA SER A 119 1.82 -38.22 -3.09
C SER A 119 1.38 -36.91 -3.72
N VAL A 120 2.32 -36.15 -4.29
CA VAL A 120 2.02 -34.94 -5.06
C VAL A 120 2.36 -35.21 -6.51
N THR A 121 1.37 -35.09 -7.40
CA THR A 121 1.52 -35.44 -8.82
C THR A 121 1.90 -34.21 -9.65
N SER A 122 1.36 -33.04 -9.31
CA SER A 122 1.62 -31.78 -10.03
C SER A 122 1.36 -30.55 -9.14
N ALA A 123 1.48 -29.34 -9.69
CA ALA A 123 1.16 -28.11 -8.97
C ALA A 123 -0.31 -28.01 -8.52
N THR A 124 -1.21 -28.76 -9.17
CA THR A 124 -2.66 -28.67 -8.95
C THR A 124 -3.30 -29.98 -8.53
N VAL A 125 -2.53 -31.07 -8.43
CA VAL A 125 -3.09 -32.41 -8.15
C VAL A 125 -2.20 -33.13 -7.15
N PHE A 126 -2.83 -33.70 -6.12
CA PHE A 126 -2.20 -34.59 -5.17
C PHE A 126 -3.11 -35.79 -4.88
N GLU A 127 -2.50 -36.88 -4.42
CA GLU A 127 -3.20 -38.06 -3.94
C GLU A 127 -3.29 -37.99 -2.41
N ALA A 128 -4.46 -38.30 -1.87
CA ALA A 128 -4.77 -38.26 -0.45
C ALA A 128 -5.33 -39.59 0.04
N VAL A 129 -5.00 -39.93 1.28
CA VAL A 129 -5.71 -40.92 2.09
C VAL A 129 -6.82 -40.19 2.84
N ARG A 130 -8.06 -40.62 2.62
CA ARG A 130 -9.29 -40.07 3.21
C ARG A 130 -9.48 -40.56 4.64
N GLY A 131 -10.17 -39.77 5.49
CA GLY A 131 -10.51 -40.18 6.85
C GLY A 131 -9.31 -40.47 7.77
N ALA A 132 -8.20 -39.75 7.60
CA ALA A 132 -7.04 -39.91 8.45
C ALA A 132 -7.34 -39.50 9.90
N ALA A 133 -6.54 -39.98 10.86
CA ALA A 133 -6.71 -39.70 12.29
C ALA A 133 -8.10 -40.10 12.86
N ASN A 134 -8.72 -41.16 12.33
CA ASN A 134 -10.05 -41.65 12.72
C ASN A 134 -11.19 -40.64 12.44
N THR A 135 -11.00 -39.78 11.44
CA THR A 135 -12.07 -38.94 10.89
C THR A 135 -12.88 -39.72 9.84
N THR A 136 -14.12 -39.31 9.59
CA THR A 136 -14.96 -39.97 8.59
C THR A 136 -14.84 -39.22 7.27
N ALA A 137 -14.58 -39.93 6.17
CA ALA A 137 -14.55 -39.35 4.85
C ALA A 137 -15.93 -38.80 4.47
N ALA A 138 -15.99 -37.57 3.98
CA ALA A 138 -17.23 -36.92 3.56
C ALA A 138 -17.07 -36.33 2.16
N ALA A 139 -18.17 -35.98 1.50
CA ALA A 139 -18.08 -35.23 0.25
C ALA A 139 -17.42 -33.86 0.53
N ILE A 140 -16.37 -33.51 -0.21
CA ILE A 140 -15.72 -32.20 -0.12
C ILE A 140 -16.37 -31.31 -1.18
N PRO A 141 -17.16 -30.29 -0.80
CA PRO A 141 -17.76 -29.38 -1.77
C PRO A 141 -16.70 -28.65 -2.59
N ASP A 142 -17.06 -28.23 -3.79
CA ASP A 142 -16.24 -27.30 -4.57
C ASP A 142 -15.90 -26.04 -3.76
N ASP A 143 -14.77 -25.43 -4.07
CA ASP A 143 -14.26 -24.22 -3.41
C ASP A 143 -13.98 -24.35 -1.89
N THR A 144 -13.99 -25.56 -1.34
CA THR A 144 -13.69 -25.81 0.09
C THR A 144 -12.19 -25.65 0.37
N TRP A 145 -11.86 -24.97 1.47
CA TRP A 145 -10.48 -24.77 1.91
C TRP A 145 -9.93 -25.98 2.68
N LEU A 146 -8.67 -26.29 2.42
CA LEU A 146 -7.88 -27.36 3.02
C LEU A 146 -6.66 -26.73 3.69
N THR A 147 -6.64 -26.70 5.02
CA THR A 147 -5.55 -26.10 5.80
C THR A 147 -4.53 -27.15 6.23
N LYS A 148 -3.25 -26.90 5.99
CA LYS A 148 -2.17 -27.77 6.46
C LYS A 148 -2.00 -27.64 7.98
N ILE A 149 -2.28 -28.71 8.71
CA ILE A 149 -2.21 -28.77 10.18
C ILE A 149 -0.95 -29.44 10.72
N GLY A 150 -0.17 -30.10 9.86
CA GLY A 150 1.08 -30.74 10.26
C GLY A 150 1.50 -31.87 9.33
N SER A 151 2.26 -32.82 9.87
CA SER A 151 2.67 -34.04 9.17
C SER A 151 2.76 -35.22 10.14
N ALA A 152 2.36 -36.41 9.72
CA ALA A 152 2.43 -37.64 10.50
C ALA A 152 3.22 -38.72 9.74
N TYR A 153 4.12 -39.40 10.46
CA TYR A 153 5.00 -40.43 9.91
C TYR A 153 5.06 -41.63 10.87
N GLU A 154 5.22 -42.83 10.30
CA GLU A 154 5.46 -44.04 11.07
C GLU A 154 6.85 -44.02 11.73
N GLU A 155 6.98 -44.72 12.86
CA GLU A 155 8.24 -44.84 13.60
C GLU A 155 9.28 -45.60 12.75
N GLY A 156 10.47 -45.00 12.57
CA GLY A 156 11.54 -45.58 11.74
C GLY A 156 11.41 -45.29 10.24
N SER A 157 10.45 -44.45 9.82
CA SER A 157 10.31 -44.03 8.42
C SER A 157 11.54 -43.31 7.87
N ALA A 158 11.70 -43.38 6.55
CA ALA A 158 12.71 -42.63 5.84
C ALA A 158 12.46 -41.11 5.94
N LYS A 159 13.54 -40.33 5.82
CA LYS A 159 13.45 -38.85 5.82
C LYS A 159 12.48 -38.38 4.72
N PRO A 160 11.55 -37.46 5.03
CA PRO A 160 10.61 -36.95 4.04
C PRO A 160 11.30 -36.11 2.97
N THR A 161 10.64 -35.97 1.81
CA THR A 161 11.07 -35.10 0.73
C THR A 161 11.03 -33.63 1.17
N ALA A 162 12.00 -32.85 0.69
CA ALA A 162 12.07 -31.43 0.99
C ALA A 162 11.15 -30.63 0.05
N THR A 163 10.44 -29.65 0.60
CA THR A 163 9.68 -28.64 -0.14
C THR A 163 10.42 -27.30 0.00
N THR A 164 10.65 -26.60 -1.11
CA THR A 164 11.34 -25.31 -1.13
C THR A 164 10.55 -24.31 -1.94
N ARG A 165 10.56 -23.04 -1.53
CA ARG A 165 9.91 -21.94 -2.25
C ARG A 165 10.95 -21.09 -2.95
N ASN A 166 10.56 -20.50 -4.08
CA ASN A 166 11.40 -19.56 -4.81
C ASN A 166 10.93 -18.13 -4.52
N PRO A 167 11.84 -17.20 -4.21
CA PRO A 167 11.48 -15.81 -4.04
C PRO A 167 11.08 -15.18 -5.38
N THR A 168 10.21 -14.18 -5.32
CA THR A 168 9.77 -13.41 -6.51
C THR A 168 10.62 -12.16 -6.66
N LYS A 169 11.10 -11.91 -7.89
CA LYS A 169 11.90 -10.72 -8.21
C LYS A 169 10.99 -9.54 -8.53
N PHE A 170 11.20 -8.42 -7.84
CA PHE A 170 10.64 -7.12 -8.18
C PHE A 170 11.74 -6.19 -8.67
N LEU A 171 11.38 -5.23 -9.51
CA LEU A 171 12.29 -4.24 -10.07
C LEU A 171 11.66 -2.85 -10.09
N ASN A 172 12.51 -1.83 -10.04
CA ASN A 172 12.13 -0.44 -10.25
C ASN A 172 13.32 0.37 -10.78
N TYR A 173 13.04 1.57 -11.28
CA TYR A 173 14.04 2.46 -11.85
C TYR A 173 14.23 3.73 -11.03
N THR A 174 15.43 4.28 -11.10
CA THR A 174 15.70 5.65 -10.65
C THR A 174 15.20 6.66 -11.68
N GLN A 175 14.63 7.77 -11.20
CA GLN A 175 14.13 8.86 -12.04
C GLN A 175 14.86 10.17 -11.73
N ILE A 176 15.12 10.95 -12.77
CA ILE A 176 15.77 12.26 -12.65
C ILE A 176 14.70 13.35 -12.61
N PHE A 177 14.60 14.07 -11.49
CA PHE A 177 13.74 15.24 -11.34
C PHE A 177 14.55 16.53 -11.56
N LYS A 178 14.07 17.43 -12.42
CA LYS A 178 14.74 18.71 -12.71
C LYS A 178 13.71 19.83 -12.80
N ASP A 179 13.81 20.79 -11.87
CA ASP A 179 13.02 22.01 -11.89
C ASP A 179 13.94 23.24 -11.98
N LEU A 180 13.65 24.12 -12.94
CA LEU A 180 14.41 25.34 -13.17
C LEU A 180 13.70 26.54 -12.52
N TYR A 181 14.48 27.41 -11.88
CA TYR A 181 14.08 28.78 -11.56
C TYR A 181 15.01 29.75 -12.30
N SER A 182 14.46 30.86 -12.79
CA SER A 182 15.24 31.85 -13.51
C SER A 182 14.68 33.24 -13.27
N ILE A 183 15.56 34.18 -12.92
CA ILE A 183 15.20 35.58 -12.73
C ILE A 183 16.18 36.44 -13.52
N THR A 184 15.66 37.47 -14.18
CA THR A 184 16.49 38.41 -14.94
C THR A 184 17.27 39.32 -14.00
N GLY A 185 18.42 39.82 -14.45
CA GLY A 185 19.26 40.72 -13.65
C GLY A 185 18.53 42.00 -13.23
N THR A 186 17.68 42.55 -14.09
CA THR A 186 16.85 43.73 -13.81
C THR A 186 15.78 43.44 -12.77
N ALA A 187 15.09 42.30 -12.85
CA ALA A 187 14.08 41.90 -11.87
C ALA A 187 14.69 41.64 -10.49
N ARG A 188 15.93 41.12 -10.43
CA ARG A 188 16.68 40.96 -9.18
C ARG A 188 17.06 42.29 -8.53
N ALA A 189 17.40 43.30 -9.34
CA ALA A 189 17.78 44.63 -8.86
C ALA A 189 16.57 45.52 -8.52
N THR A 190 15.37 45.16 -8.99
CA THR A 190 14.14 45.90 -8.71
C THR A 190 13.65 45.58 -7.30
N HIS A 191 13.35 46.61 -6.51
CA HIS A 191 12.81 46.43 -5.16
C HIS A 191 11.39 45.86 -5.23
N ALA A 192 11.25 44.56 -4.99
CA ALA A 192 9.98 43.89 -4.96
C ALA A 192 9.33 44.07 -3.57
N ARG A 193 8.04 44.43 -3.57
CA ARG A 193 7.22 44.60 -2.35
C ARG A 193 7.02 43.30 -1.57
N THR A 194 7.43 42.16 -2.12
CA THR A 194 7.24 40.81 -1.58
C THR A 194 8.52 40.22 -0.97
N GLY A 195 9.57 41.03 -0.80
CA GLY A 195 10.89 40.59 -0.35
C GLY A 195 11.81 40.22 -1.50
N ASP A 196 12.90 39.50 -1.21
CA ASP A 196 13.90 39.08 -2.21
C ASP A 196 13.27 38.11 -3.24
N PRO A 197 13.14 38.52 -4.52
CA PRO A 197 12.45 37.72 -5.52
C PRO A 197 13.21 36.42 -5.84
N VAL A 198 14.54 36.36 -5.67
CA VAL A 198 15.34 35.14 -5.87
C VAL A 198 14.98 34.09 -4.82
N LYS A 199 14.88 34.50 -3.55
CA LYS A 199 14.57 33.59 -2.44
C LYS A 199 13.15 33.06 -2.55
N ASN A 200 12.21 33.90 -2.94
CA ASN A 200 10.82 33.51 -3.12
C ASN A 200 10.66 32.51 -4.27
N ASP A 201 11.31 32.73 -5.41
CA ASP A 201 11.22 31.84 -6.56
C ASP A 201 11.89 30.48 -6.29
N LYS A 202 13.05 30.50 -5.62
CA LYS A 202 13.70 29.27 -5.14
C LYS A 202 12.78 28.49 -4.19
N LYS A 203 12.12 29.15 -3.25
CA LYS A 203 11.20 28.50 -2.30
C LYS A 203 9.99 27.88 -3.00
N ARG A 204 9.42 28.57 -4.00
CA ARG A 204 8.33 28.03 -4.83
C ARG A 204 8.78 26.80 -5.60
N LYS A 205 9.97 26.84 -6.22
CA LYS A 205 10.49 25.68 -6.96
C LYS A 205 10.85 24.49 -6.08
N VAL A 206 11.32 24.73 -4.85
CA VAL A 206 11.51 23.63 -3.89
C VAL A 206 10.18 22.95 -3.57
N PHE A 207 9.09 23.72 -3.41
CA PHE A 207 7.76 23.18 -3.15
C PHE A 207 7.19 22.41 -4.36
N ASP A 208 7.33 22.98 -5.57
CA ASP A 208 6.94 22.31 -6.82
C ASP A 208 7.72 20.98 -6.98
N HIS A 209 9.02 21.00 -6.71
CA HIS A 209 9.90 19.83 -6.82
C HIS A 209 9.53 18.73 -5.83
N SER A 210 9.30 19.09 -4.55
CA SER A 210 8.85 18.11 -3.54
C SER A 210 7.49 17.51 -3.90
N THR A 211 6.58 18.32 -4.46
CA THR A 211 5.28 17.84 -4.91
C THR A 211 5.43 16.91 -6.12
N GLY A 212 6.34 17.23 -7.05
CA GLY A 212 6.63 16.38 -8.20
C GLY A 212 7.17 15.00 -7.81
N ILE A 213 8.06 14.94 -6.81
CA ILE A 213 8.56 13.69 -6.26
C ILE A 213 7.43 12.88 -5.60
N GLU A 214 6.58 13.52 -4.80
CA GLU A 214 5.42 12.86 -4.16
C GLU A 214 4.49 12.22 -5.19
N GLN A 215 4.11 12.98 -6.22
CA GLN A 215 3.19 12.50 -7.25
C GLN A 215 3.80 11.36 -8.06
N ALA A 216 5.11 11.39 -8.31
CA ALA A 216 5.81 10.27 -8.93
C ALA A 216 5.85 9.03 -8.01
N ALA A 217 6.06 9.21 -6.71
CA ALA A 217 6.03 8.11 -5.74
C ALA A 217 4.64 7.48 -5.59
N LEU A 218 3.55 8.24 -5.75
CA LEU A 218 2.19 7.72 -5.69
C LEU A 218 1.72 7.12 -7.03
N PHE A 219 1.90 7.85 -8.13
CA PHE A 219 1.25 7.56 -9.42
C PHE A 219 2.22 7.20 -10.56
N GLY A 220 3.53 7.20 -10.30
CA GLY A 220 4.54 6.87 -11.30
C GLY A 220 4.39 5.45 -11.84
N LYS A 221 4.85 5.22 -13.08
CA LYS A 221 4.86 3.91 -13.74
C LYS A 221 6.28 3.59 -14.17
N ALA A 222 6.75 2.39 -13.84
CA ALA A 222 8.08 1.94 -14.25
C ALA A 222 8.13 1.79 -15.78
N TYR A 223 9.03 2.54 -16.41
CA TYR A 223 9.25 2.48 -17.86
C TYR A 223 10.63 3.01 -18.23
N GLU A 224 11.26 2.41 -19.23
CA GLU A 224 12.50 2.89 -19.84
C GLU A 224 12.26 3.17 -21.32
N ASP A 225 12.62 4.39 -21.75
CA ASP A 225 12.51 4.87 -23.11
C ASP A 225 13.81 5.56 -23.53
N THR A 226 13.92 5.93 -24.80
CA THR A 226 15.01 6.78 -25.30
C THR A 226 14.50 8.21 -25.43
N GLY A 227 15.07 9.13 -24.64
CA GLY A 227 14.75 10.55 -24.74
C GLY A 227 15.16 11.15 -26.09
N THR A 228 14.61 12.32 -26.42
CA THR A 228 14.88 13.06 -27.67
C THR A 228 16.37 13.38 -27.92
N GLY A 229 17.19 13.39 -26.86
CA GLY A 229 18.65 13.52 -26.96
C GLY A 229 19.41 12.20 -27.21
N GLY A 230 18.71 11.10 -27.52
CA GLY A 230 19.31 9.77 -27.72
C GLY A 230 19.90 9.15 -26.46
N LYS A 231 19.43 9.57 -25.27
CA LYS A 231 19.88 9.07 -23.96
C LYS A 231 18.74 8.35 -23.26
N PRO A 232 19.02 7.32 -22.42
CA PRO A 232 17.98 6.63 -21.66
C PRO A 232 17.17 7.60 -20.79
N LEU A 233 15.86 7.48 -20.88
CA LEU A 233 14.86 8.20 -20.11
C LEU A 233 14.10 7.18 -19.27
N ARG A 234 14.19 7.30 -17.95
CA ARG A 234 13.61 6.34 -17.01
C ARG A 234 12.55 6.99 -16.15
N TYR A 235 11.50 6.23 -15.91
CA TYR A 235 10.37 6.59 -15.07
C TYR A 235 10.32 5.64 -13.88
N ALA A 236 10.23 6.20 -12.68
CA ALA A 236 10.09 5.40 -11.46
C ALA A 236 8.65 4.91 -11.32
N GLY A 237 8.49 3.63 -10.97
CA GLY A 237 7.21 3.07 -10.54
C GLY A 237 6.87 3.56 -9.14
N GLY A 238 5.67 4.13 -8.99
CA GLY A 238 5.08 4.51 -7.72
C GLY A 238 4.16 3.43 -7.16
N LEU A 239 3.51 3.73 -6.04
CA LEU A 239 2.63 2.81 -5.32
C LEU A 239 1.54 2.21 -6.21
N MET A 240 0.89 3.02 -7.06
CA MET A 240 -0.17 2.55 -7.96
C MET A 240 0.30 1.56 -9.02
N ASN A 241 1.58 1.59 -9.41
CA ASN A 241 2.15 0.63 -10.36
C ASN A 241 2.27 -0.77 -9.73
N PHE A 242 2.72 -0.83 -8.47
CA PHE A 242 2.82 -2.09 -7.72
C PHE A 242 1.44 -2.61 -7.29
N LEU A 243 0.50 -1.71 -6.97
CA LEU A 243 -0.89 -2.07 -6.70
C LEU A 243 -1.64 -2.57 -7.95
N ALA A 244 -1.20 -2.24 -9.17
CA ALA A 244 -1.87 -2.73 -10.38
C ALA A 244 -1.77 -4.26 -10.54
N THR A 245 -0.73 -4.86 -9.98
CA THR A 245 -0.52 -6.31 -9.92
C THR A 245 -1.12 -6.97 -8.68
N ALA A 246 -1.45 -6.19 -7.64
CA ALA A 246 -2.17 -6.67 -6.46
C ALA A 246 -3.69 -6.55 -6.67
N VAL A 247 -4.49 -7.32 -5.92
CA VAL A 247 -5.95 -7.28 -5.99
C VAL A 247 -6.44 -5.84 -5.77
N ARG A 248 -7.14 -5.28 -6.76
CA ARG A 248 -7.82 -3.99 -6.63
C ARG A 248 -9.17 -4.25 -6.02
N VAL A 249 -9.38 -3.83 -4.77
CA VAL A 249 -10.74 -3.63 -4.32
C VAL A 249 -11.23 -2.30 -4.88
N ASP A 250 -12.14 -2.40 -5.84
CA ASP A 250 -12.85 -1.25 -6.35
C ASP A 250 -13.93 -0.82 -5.35
N VAL A 251 -13.55 0.07 -4.44
CA VAL A 251 -14.45 0.65 -3.43
C VAL A 251 -15.64 1.39 -4.09
N ALA A 252 -15.52 1.82 -5.36
CA ALA A 252 -16.64 2.43 -6.07
C ALA A 252 -17.75 1.43 -6.40
N THR A 253 -17.43 0.14 -6.51
CA THR A 253 -18.42 -0.94 -6.70
C THR A 253 -18.96 -1.43 -5.34
N ALA A 254 -18.14 -1.42 -4.28
CA ALA A 254 -18.55 -1.79 -2.92
C ALA A 254 -19.41 -0.72 -2.20
N MET A 255 -19.35 0.56 -2.58
CA MET A 255 -20.11 1.64 -1.95
C MET A 255 -21.46 1.98 -2.63
N VAL A 256 -21.89 1.23 -3.64
CA VAL A 256 -23.20 1.44 -4.28
C VAL A 256 -24.31 0.80 -3.44
N GLY A 257 -24.81 1.58 -2.48
CA GLY A 257 -26.05 1.27 -1.76
C GLY A 257 -25.84 0.98 -0.29
N ALA A 258 -25.90 2.03 0.54
CA ALA A 258 -26.34 2.02 1.94
C ALA A 258 -26.01 0.81 2.87
N THR A 259 -24.87 0.14 2.70
CA THR A 259 -24.21 -0.70 3.73
C THR A 259 -22.68 -0.44 3.79
N GLY A 260 -22.25 0.70 3.24
CA GLY A 260 -20.87 0.96 2.81
C GLY A 260 -19.79 1.18 3.86
N ILE A 261 -20.00 0.85 5.15
CA ILE A 261 -18.88 0.77 6.11
C ILE A 261 -18.46 -0.66 6.39
N ASN A 262 -19.39 -1.63 6.39
CA ASN A 262 -19.04 -3.02 6.63
C ASN A 262 -18.22 -3.57 5.48
N ASP A 263 -18.64 -3.32 4.23
CA ASP A 263 -17.89 -3.73 3.03
C ASP A 263 -16.50 -3.07 2.96
N LEU A 264 -16.36 -1.84 3.46
CA LEU A 264 -15.07 -1.15 3.55
C LEU A 264 -14.19 -1.78 4.65
N MET A 265 -14.77 -2.13 5.80
CA MET A 265 -14.06 -2.76 6.90
C MET A 265 -13.59 -4.16 6.52
N ASP A 266 -14.43 -4.95 5.84
CA ASP A 266 -14.10 -6.30 5.38
C ASP A 266 -12.90 -6.28 4.42
N VAL A 267 -12.82 -5.27 3.55
CA VAL A 267 -11.68 -5.07 2.65
C VAL A 267 -10.43 -4.57 3.38
N LEU A 268 -10.61 -3.70 4.38
CA LEU A 268 -9.47 -3.13 5.10
C LEU A 268 -8.75 -4.17 5.97
N VAL A 269 -9.43 -5.23 6.40
CA VAL A 269 -8.85 -6.32 7.18
C VAL A 269 -7.69 -6.99 6.44
N ASP A 270 -7.81 -7.20 5.12
CA ASP A 270 -6.76 -7.83 4.30
C ASP A 270 -5.40 -7.07 4.34
N VAL A 271 -5.42 -5.76 4.60
CA VAL A 271 -4.20 -4.93 4.72
C VAL A 271 -3.42 -5.24 6.01
N PHE A 272 -4.06 -5.86 6.99
CA PHE A 272 -3.46 -6.28 8.25
C PHE A 272 -2.91 -7.70 8.22
N ASP A 273 -3.30 -8.53 7.24
CA ASP A 273 -2.87 -9.93 7.13
C ASP A 273 -1.36 -10.08 6.90
N TYR A 274 -0.73 -9.06 6.31
CA TYR A 274 0.69 -9.07 6.01
C TYR A 274 1.45 -8.13 6.95
N SER A 275 2.51 -8.67 7.55
CA SER A 275 3.53 -7.89 8.28
C SER A 275 4.89 -8.08 7.61
N GLY A 276 5.65 -6.99 7.48
CA GLY A 276 6.98 -7.02 6.88
C GLY A 276 7.96 -7.84 7.74
N SER A 277 8.85 -8.59 7.10
CA SER A 277 9.92 -9.34 7.79
C SER A 277 10.75 -8.41 8.68
N GLY A 278 10.78 -8.70 9.99
CA GLY A 278 11.50 -7.91 10.99
C GLY A 278 10.77 -6.66 11.50
N MET A 279 9.56 -6.38 11.01
CA MET A 279 8.67 -5.40 11.60
C MET A 279 7.67 -6.16 12.48
N THR A 280 7.76 -5.98 13.81
CA THR A 280 6.61 -6.22 14.67
C THR A 280 5.51 -5.32 14.13
N GLY A 281 4.62 -5.88 13.30
CA GLY A 281 3.58 -5.11 12.62
C GLY A 281 2.84 -4.34 13.69
N GLY A 282 2.97 -3.02 13.68
CA GLY A 282 2.10 -2.20 14.52
C GLY A 282 0.66 -2.49 14.10
N ASP A 283 -0.27 -2.47 15.04
CA ASP A 283 -1.71 -2.58 14.78
C ASP A 283 -2.27 -1.37 14.00
N GLU A 284 -1.39 -0.45 13.59
CA GLU A 284 -1.72 0.80 12.93
C GLU A 284 -1.21 0.79 11.47
N ARG A 285 -2.06 1.26 10.57
CA ARG A 285 -1.74 1.49 9.15
C ARG A 285 -2.07 2.94 8.80
N ILE A 286 -1.24 3.57 7.96
CA ILE A 286 -1.46 4.96 7.52
C ILE A 286 -2.21 4.96 6.19
N GLY A 287 -3.42 5.50 6.18
CA GLY A 287 -4.21 5.69 4.96
C GLY A 287 -3.91 7.05 4.30
N LEU A 288 -3.44 7.02 3.06
CA LEU A 288 -3.36 8.23 2.22
C LEU A 288 -4.64 8.34 1.40
N CYS A 289 -5.44 9.37 1.66
CA CYS A 289 -6.72 9.56 0.98
C CYS A 289 -6.92 11.01 0.51
N GLY A 290 -7.62 11.16 -0.61
CA GLY A 290 -8.07 12.47 -1.09
C GLY A 290 -9.23 13.01 -0.25
N ASN A 291 -9.45 14.33 -0.30
CA ASN A 291 -10.50 15.00 0.48
C ASN A 291 -11.91 14.41 0.23
N GLY A 292 -12.22 13.99 -1.01
CA GLY A 292 -13.50 13.35 -1.34
C GLY A 292 -13.69 12.01 -0.64
N ALA A 293 -12.64 11.17 -0.63
CA ALA A 293 -12.66 9.87 0.03
C ALA A 293 -12.73 10.02 1.56
N LEU A 294 -11.97 10.96 2.15
CA LEU A 294 -12.03 11.25 3.58
C LEU A 294 -13.43 11.72 4.01
N ASN A 295 -14.08 12.56 3.21
CA ASN A 295 -15.44 13.01 3.48
C ASN A 295 -16.46 11.86 3.36
N ALA A 296 -16.28 10.96 2.40
CA ALA A 296 -17.12 9.76 2.27
C ALA A 296 -16.96 8.83 3.49
N ILE A 297 -15.72 8.60 3.94
CA ILE A 297 -15.42 7.82 5.16
C ILE A 297 -16.05 8.48 6.39
N ASN A 298 -15.92 9.80 6.54
CA ASN A 298 -16.53 10.53 7.67
C ASN A 298 -18.06 10.45 7.66
N LYS A 299 -18.70 10.54 6.49
CA LYS A 299 -20.16 10.37 6.35
C LYS A 299 -20.61 8.94 6.64
N ALA A 300 -19.83 7.94 6.20
CA ALA A 300 -20.08 6.53 6.50
C ALA A 300 -19.95 6.25 8.00
N ALA A 301 -18.93 6.80 8.66
CA ALA A 301 -18.73 6.69 10.11
C ALA A 301 -19.88 7.35 10.89
N GLN A 302 -20.36 8.52 10.46
CA GLN A 302 -21.50 9.20 11.07
C GLN A 302 -22.81 8.39 10.97
N ALA A 303 -22.98 7.60 9.91
CA ALA A 303 -24.15 6.75 9.73
C ALA A 303 -24.16 5.51 10.64
N ALA A 304 -22.99 5.05 11.10
CA ALA A 304 -22.81 3.81 11.85
C ALA A 304 -22.46 3.99 13.35
N GLY A 305 -22.02 5.17 13.81
CA GLY A 305 -21.69 5.40 15.22
C GLY A 305 -21.35 6.85 15.60
N THR A 306 -21.10 7.10 16.91
CA THR A 306 -20.78 8.42 17.46
C THR A 306 -19.34 8.85 17.14
N VAL A 307 -19.19 9.96 16.41
CA VAL A 307 -17.90 10.64 16.22
C VAL A 307 -17.46 11.25 17.55
N GLN A 308 -16.47 10.65 18.21
CA GLN A 308 -15.81 11.26 19.36
C GLN A 308 -14.64 12.13 18.86
N PHE A 309 -14.81 13.44 18.97
CA PHE A 309 -13.70 14.38 18.83
C PHE A 309 -12.85 14.28 20.11
N GLY A 310 -11.73 13.56 20.03
CA GLY A 310 -10.70 13.63 21.07
C GLY A 310 -10.17 15.07 21.22
N GLU A 311 -9.60 15.38 22.38
CA GLU A 311 -8.95 16.67 22.58
C GLU A 311 -7.89 16.93 21.50
N VAL A 312 -7.75 18.19 21.09
CA VAL A 312 -6.68 18.61 20.19
C VAL A 312 -5.34 18.35 20.88
N ILE A 313 -4.67 17.25 20.52
CA ILE A 313 -3.30 16.99 20.96
C ILE A 313 -2.41 18.03 20.28
N ARG A 314 -2.09 19.11 21.01
CA ARG A 314 -1.03 20.05 20.63
C ARG A 314 0.30 19.37 20.89
N VAL A 315 0.85 18.72 19.87
CA VAL A 315 2.26 18.29 19.90
C VAL A 315 3.13 19.54 19.82
N TYR A 316 3.56 20.03 20.98
CA TYR A 316 4.67 20.97 21.09
C TYR A 316 5.97 20.19 21.03
N GLY A 317 6.63 20.17 19.86
CA GLY A 317 7.93 19.49 19.75
C GLY A 317 8.44 19.32 18.32
N MET A 318 8.92 20.41 17.73
CA MET A 318 10.06 20.38 16.82
C MET A 318 10.99 21.51 17.25
N ASN A 319 12.11 21.16 17.89
CA ASN A 319 13.34 21.94 17.76
C ASN A 319 14.06 21.42 16.52
#